data_AF-A0A2K3JRM2-F1
#
_entry.id   AF-A0A2K3JRM2-F1
#
_cell.length_a   1.000
_cell.length_b   1.000
_cell.length_c   1.000
_cell.angle_alpha   90.00
_cell.angle_beta   90.00
_cell.angle_gamma   90.00
#
_symmetry.space_group_name_H-M   'P 1'
#
loop_
_entity.id
_entity.type
_entity.pdbx_description
1 polymer ?
#
loop_
_entity_poly.entity_id
_entity_poly.type
_entity_poly.pdbx_seq_one_letter_code
_entity_poly.pdbx_strand_id
1 'polypeptide(L)'
;MPGLIHLDIKGGNLTNVGLLTILDKCPLLKSLDIRLCPFLNLSESLEKRCIDQINDLKLPDSIYDDSDSHLDSTPSDDDPYWFRSIWKSK
;
A
#
# COMPACT_ATOMS: atom_id res chain seq x y z
N MET A 1 1.72 19.74 11.67
CA MET A 1 0.28 19.56 11.95
C MET A 1 0.16 18.39 12.94
N PRO A 2 0.14 18.63 14.26
CA PRO A 2 0.38 17.56 15.24
C PRO A 2 -0.86 16.71 15.60
N GLY A 3 -1.80 16.50 14.68
CA GLY A 3 -3.05 15.80 15.01
C GLY A 3 -3.71 15.05 13.85
N LEU A 4 -3.02 14.88 12.73
CA LEU A 4 -3.60 14.18 11.58
C LEU A 4 -3.47 12.67 11.78
N ILE A 5 -4.58 12.03 12.16
CA ILE A 5 -4.66 10.60 12.48
C ILE A 5 -5.15 9.80 11.27
N HIS A 6 -6.02 10.40 10.46
CA HIS A 6 -6.59 9.76 9.27
C HIS A 6 -6.38 10.68 8.07
N LEU A 7 -5.83 10.13 6.99
CA LEU A 7 -5.64 10.82 5.72
C LEU A 7 -6.26 9.98 4.60
N ASP A 8 -7.05 10.61 3.76
CA ASP A 8 -7.73 9.98 2.64
C ASP A 8 -7.39 10.76 1.37
N ILE A 9 -6.68 10.12 0.45
CA ILE A 9 -6.24 10.67 -0.83
C ILE A 9 -6.66 9.68 -1.91
N LYS A 10 -7.79 9.97 -2.56
CA LYS A 10 -8.30 9.18 -3.68
C LYS A 10 -8.10 9.91 -5.00
N GLY A 11 -7.71 9.17 -6.05
CA GLY A 11 -7.72 9.69 -7.43
C GLY A 11 -6.72 10.81 -7.72
N GLY A 12 -5.65 10.93 -6.93
CA GLY A 12 -4.65 11.99 -7.06
C GLY A 12 -3.33 11.52 -7.67
N ASN A 13 -2.51 12.48 -8.12
CA ASN A 13 -1.10 12.25 -8.48
C ASN A 13 -0.21 12.11 -7.22
N LEU A 14 -0.60 11.25 -6.28
CA LEU A 14 0.23 10.96 -5.13
C LEU A 14 1.45 10.15 -5.58
N THR A 15 2.62 10.72 -5.38
CA THR A 15 3.91 10.08 -5.70
C THR A 15 4.58 9.60 -4.42
N ASN A 16 5.58 8.71 -4.57
CA ASN A 16 6.39 8.18 -3.48
C ASN A 16 7.00 9.29 -2.59
N VAL A 17 7.43 10.38 -3.22
CA VAL A 17 7.97 11.55 -2.51
C VAL A 17 6.89 12.24 -1.68
N GLY A 18 5.69 12.39 -2.23
CA GLY A 18 4.53 12.93 -1.50
C GLY A 18 4.17 12.07 -0.29
N LEU A 19 4.12 10.75 -0.48
CA LEU A 19 3.85 9.77 0.58
C LEU A 19 4.91 9.84 1.70
N LEU A 20 6.20 9.86 1.35
CA LEU A 20 7.29 10.04 2.32
C LEU A 20 7.15 11.34 3.10
N THR A 21 6.80 12.43 2.40
CA THR A 21 6.63 13.74 3.03
C THR A 21 5.48 13.71 4.04
N ILE A 22 4.40 12.99 3.75
CA ILE A 22 3.27 12.81 4.66
C ILE A 22 3.71 12.04 5.90
N LEU A 23 4.40 10.91 5.74
CA LEU A 23 4.92 10.11 6.86
C LEU A 23 5.87 10.94 7.75
N ASP A 24 6.75 11.73 7.15
CA ASP A 24 7.72 12.56 7.87
C ASP A 24 7.04 13.72 8.62
N LYS A 25 6.03 14.34 8.00
CA LYS A 25 5.28 15.48 8.59
C LYS A 25 4.21 15.04 9.60
N CYS A 26 3.74 13.79 9.52
CA CYS A 26 2.59 13.28 10.27
C CYS A 26 2.92 11.97 11.01
N PRO A 27 3.72 12.02 12.10
CA PRO A 27 4.10 10.83 12.86
C PRO A 27 2.95 10.17 13.65
N LEU A 28 1.78 10.81 13.72
CA LEU A 28 0.59 10.29 14.42
C LEU A 28 -0.44 9.68 13.46
N LEU A 29 -0.11 9.57 12.17
CA LEU A 29 -1.02 9.07 11.16
C LEU A 29 -1.24 7.57 11.36
N LYS A 30 -2.46 7.18 11.71
CA LYS A 30 -2.86 5.79 11.94
C LYS A 30 -3.63 5.19 10.78
N SER A 31 -4.24 6.01 9.93
CA SER A 31 -4.92 5.52 8.73
C SER A 31 -4.56 6.35 7.52
N LEU A 32 -4.32 5.65 6.42
CA LEU A 32 -4.03 6.24 5.14
C LEU A 32 -4.75 5.47 4.06
N ASP A 33 -5.65 6.15 3.37
CA ASP A 33 -6.34 5.63 2.22
C ASP A 33 -5.75 6.27 0.95
N ILE A 34 -5.10 5.46 0.13
CA ILE A 34 -4.48 5.85 -1.14
C ILE A 34 -5.06 5.03 -2.30
N ARG A 35 -6.27 4.48 -2.11
CA ARG A 35 -7.00 3.78 -3.16
C ARG A 35 -7.19 4.71 -4.36
N LEU A 36 -7.09 4.16 -5.57
CA LEU A 36 -7.19 4.91 -6.83
C LEU A 36 -6.01 5.89 -7.07
N CYS A 37 -4.83 5.64 -6.50
CA CYS A 37 -3.59 6.35 -6.87
C CYS A 37 -2.73 5.47 -7.81
N PRO A 38 -2.99 5.44 -9.14
CA PRO A 38 -2.29 4.55 -10.07
C PRO A 38 -0.83 4.95 -10.32
N PHE A 39 -0.44 6.18 -9.98
CA PHE A 39 0.93 6.70 -10.15
C PHE A 39 1.83 6.43 -8.93
N LEU A 40 1.29 5.83 -7.88
CA LEU A 40 2.03 5.54 -6.66
C LEU A 40 2.75 4.18 -6.82
N ASN A 41 4.07 4.19 -6.72
CA ASN A 41 4.87 2.97 -6.80
C ASN A 41 5.46 2.66 -5.42
N LEU A 42 4.74 1.90 -4.61
CA LEU A 42 5.21 1.53 -3.27
C LEU A 42 6.41 0.60 -3.38
N SER A 43 7.60 1.17 -3.20
CA SER A 43 8.80 0.37 -3.01
C SER A 43 8.72 -0.36 -1.67
N GLU A 44 9.29 -1.56 -1.59
CA GLU A 44 9.25 -2.43 -0.40
C GLU A 44 9.63 -1.69 0.90
N SER A 45 10.63 -0.82 0.86
CA SER A 45 11.09 -0.01 1.99
C SER A 45 10.08 1.04 2.44
N LEU A 46 9.38 1.65 1.48
CA LEU A 46 8.36 2.68 1.69
C LEU A 46 7.09 2.06 2.26
N GLU A 47 6.71 0.91 1.72
CA GLU A 47 5.58 0.12 2.19
C GLU A 47 5.81 -0.38 3.62
N LYS A 48 6.98 -0.96 3.93
CA LYS A 48 7.36 -1.35 5.30
C LYS A 48 7.22 -0.18 6.26
N ARG A 49 7.69 1.01 5.88
CA ARG A 49 7.55 2.22 6.71
C ARG A 49 6.09 2.63 6.90
N CYS A 50 5.27 2.55 5.85
CA CYS A 50 3.85 2.81 5.97
C CYS A 50 3.22 1.82 6.95
N ILE A 51 3.50 0.53 6.87
CA ILE A 51 2.91 -0.49 7.75
C ILE A 51 3.37 -0.34 9.21
N ASP A 52 4.64 0.04 9.41
CA ASP A 52 5.20 0.24 10.74
C ASP A 52 4.54 1.43 11.48
N GLN A 53 4.15 2.48 10.74
CA GLN A 53 3.52 3.68 11.32
C GLN A 53 2.00 3.69 11.24
N ILE A 54 1.43 3.15 10.16
CA ILE A 54 0.02 3.25 9.77
C ILE A 54 -0.66 1.91 10.00
N ASN A 55 -1.63 1.92 10.92
CA ASN A 55 -2.38 0.73 11.30
C ASN A 55 -3.47 0.35 10.29
N ASP A 56 -4.03 1.32 9.55
CA ASP A 56 -5.07 1.12 8.55
C ASP A 56 -4.62 1.72 7.21
N LEU A 57 -3.80 0.96 6.48
CA LEU A 57 -3.23 1.37 5.19
C LEU A 57 -4.04 0.73 4.05
N LYS A 58 -4.69 1.56 3.23
CA LYS A 58 -5.42 1.11 2.03
C LYS A 58 -4.64 1.46 0.78
N LEU A 59 -4.02 0.46 0.18
CA LEU A 59 -3.20 0.60 -1.01
C LEU A 59 -4.06 0.84 -2.27
N PRO A 60 -3.50 1.43 -3.34
CA PRO A 60 -4.14 1.42 -4.64
C PRO A 60 -4.43 -0.02 -5.02
N ASP A 61 -5.65 -0.32 -5.46
CA ASP A 61 -5.95 -1.59 -6.11
C ASP A 61 -4.95 -1.74 -7.25
N SER A 62 -4.00 -2.67 -7.10
CA SER A 62 -3.10 -3.03 -8.17
C SER A 62 -3.99 -3.60 -9.25
N ILE A 63 -4.18 -2.86 -10.33
CA ILE A 63 -4.93 -3.26 -11.54
C ILE A 63 -4.29 -4.47 -12.27
N TYR A 64 -3.43 -5.23 -11.60
CA TYR A 64 -2.89 -6.50 -12.06
C TYR A 64 -3.74 -7.64 -11.48
N ASP A 65 -4.96 -7.75 -11.97
CA ASP A 65 -5.75 -8.98 -11.87
C ASP A 65 -5.85 -9.58 -13.29
N ASP A 66 -5.58 -10.89 -13.35
CA ASP A 66 -5.83 -11.82 -14.46
C ASP A 66 -5.05 -11.67 -15.77
N SER A 67 -3.86 -12.27 -15.79
CA SER A 67 -3.54 -13.18 -16.90
C SER A 67 -3.59 -14.61 -16.37
N ASP A 68 -4.78 -15.20 -16.44
CA ASP A 68 -5.06 -16.63 -16.31
C ASP A 68 -4.22 -17.40 -17.34
N SER A 69 -3.00 -17.78 -16.97
CA SER A 69 -2.28 -18.85 -17.63
C SER A 69 -2.20 -20.02 -16.65
N HIS A 70 -3.18 -20.91 -16.78
CA HIS A 70 -3.07 -22.34 -16.48
C HIS A 70 -1.64 -22.86 -16.78
N LEU A 71 -0.74 -22.80 -15.80
CA LEU A 71 0.54 -23.49 -15.85
C LEU A 71 0.70 -24.24 -14.54
N ASP A 72 0.25 -25.48 -14.66
CA ASP A 72 0.66 -26.65 -13.92
C ASP A 72 2.04 -26.53 -13.23
N SER A 73 2.02 -26.77 -11.92
CA SER A 73 3.10 -27.34 -11.11
C SER A 73 4.47 -26.67 -11.17
N THR A 74 4.72 -25.73 -10.25
CA THR A 74 5.76 -25.89 -9.20
C THR A 74 5.51 -24.86 -8.08
N PRO A 75 5.40 -25.25 -6.80
CA PRO A 75 5.60 -24.31 -5.70
C PRO A 75 7.08 -23.96 -5.67
N SER A 76 7.49 -22.98 -6.48
CA SER A 76 8.71 -22.23 -6.20
C SER A 76 8.40 -21.33 -5.02
N ASP A 77 9.20 -21.50 -3.96
CA ASP A 77 9.22 -20.76 -2.69
C ASP A 77 9.49 -19.23 -2.85
N ASP A 78 9.18 -18.64 -4.02
CA ASP A 78 9.54 -17.27 -4.42
C ASP A 78 8.34 -16.50 -5.01
N ASP A 79 7.13 -16.73 -4.49
CA ASP A 79 6.00 -15.82 -4.69
C ASP A 79 5.74 -15.10 -3.36
N PRO A 80 5.82 -13.76 -3.26
CA PRO A 80 5.51 -13.06 -2.02
C PRO A 80 3.98 -13.02 -1.81
N TYR A 81 3.42 -14.17 -1.43
CA TYR A 81 2.03 -14.45 -1.04
C TYR A 81 1.46 -13.54 0.08
N TRP A 82 2.24 -12.60 0.62
CA TRP A 82 1.80 -11.72 1.70
C TRP A 82 0.81 -10.63 1.23
N PHE A 83 0.87 -10.21 -0.05
CA PHE A 83 -0.02 -9.17 -0.59
C PHE A 83 -1.50 -9.58 -0.61
N ARG A 84 -1.79 -10.88 -0.76
CA ARG A 84 -3.16 -11.41 -0.81
C ARG A 84 -3.81 -11.59 0.56
N SER A 85 -3.04 -11.41 1.64
CA SER A 85 -3.48 -11.61 3.04
C SER A 85 -3.72 -10.31 3.82
N ILE A 86 -3.23 -9.15 3.35
CA ILE A 86 -3.33 -7.88 4.10
C ILE A 86 -4.78 -7.40 4.31
N TRP A 87 -5.74 -7.87 3.51
CA TRP A 87 -7.14 -7.44 3.58
C TRP A 87 -8.17 -8.54 3.91
N LYS A 88 -7.77 -9.81 4.08
CA LYS A 88 -8.73 -10.91 4.23
C LYS A 88 -9.20 -11.25 5.65
N SER A 89 -8.70 -10.58 6.68
CA SER A 89 -9.14 -10.80 8.07
C SER A 89 -9.34 -9.49 8.84
N LYS A 90 -10.52 -8.88 8.70
CA LYS A 90 -11.14 -8.12 9.79
C LYS A 90 -12.65 -8.28 9.75
#